data_AF-A0A176S549-F1
#
_entry.id   AF-A0A176S549-F1
#
_cell.length_a   1.000
_cell.length_b   1.000
_cell.length_c   1.000
_cell.angle_alpha   90.00
_cell.angle_beta   90.00
_cell.angle_gamma   90.00
#
_symmetry.space_group_name_H-M   'P 1'
#
loop_
_entity.id
_entity.type
_entity.pdbx_description
1 polymer ?
#
loop_
_entity_poly.entity_id
_entity_poly.type
_entity_poly.pdbx_seq_one_letter_code
_entity_poly.pdbx_strand_id
1 'polypeptide(L)' 'MQALSKIALEPVYEAKFESCSYGFRPAMGCKDAIDKITALLVKKSKWILDADIKGFFDNIDHDFLVKQVDEHWKP' A
#
# COMPACT_ATOMS: atom_id res chain seq x y z
N MET A 1 18.44 -12.67 1.54
CA MET A 1 18.68 -11.28 1.05
C MET A 1 17.41 -10.43 1.09
N GLN A 2 16.24 -10.96 0.73
CA GLN A 2 14.94 -10.22 0.70
C GLN A 2 14.51 -9.58 2.04
N ALA A 3 14.74 -10.22 3.19
CA ALA A 3 14.40 -9.64 4.48
C ALA A 3 15.23 -8.38 4.81
N LEU A 4 16.49 -8.35 4.38
CA LEU A 4 17.38 -7.21 4.59
C LEU A 4 16.97 -6.02 3.72
N SER A 5 16.63 -6.28 2.45
CA SER A 5 16.13 -5.23 1.55
C SER A 5 14.81 -4.65 2.05
N LYS A 6 13.93 -5.49 2.62
CA LYS A 6 12.69 -5.03 3.26
C LYS A 6 12.98 -4.03 4.38
N ILE A 7 13.84 -4.39 5.34
CA ILE A 7 14.18 -3.51 6.47
C ILE A 7 14.79 -2.18 6.00
N ALA A 8 15.60 -2.20 4.94
CA ALA A 8 16.20 -0.98 4.40
C ALA A 8 15.19 -0.05 3.71
N LEU A 9 14.21 -0.61 2.99
CA LEU A 9 13.23 0.15 2.20
C LEU A 9 12.04 0.62 3.04
N GLU A 10 11.61 -0.17 4.03
CA GLU A 10 10.46 0.12 4.89
C GLU A 10 10.39 1.56 5.42
N PRO A 11 11.43 2.16 6.04
CA PRO A 11 11.32 3.50 6.60
C PRO A 11 11.07 4.59 5.55
N VAL A 12 11.67 4.47 4.37
CA VAL A 12 11.53 5.46 3.29
C VAL A 12 10.13 5.41 2.69
N TYR A 13 9.61 4.19 2.46
CA TYR A 13 8.28 4.02 1.88
C TYR A 13 7.16 4.25 2.88
N GLU A 14 7.37 3.95 4.17
CA GLU A 14 6.39 4.25 5.22
C GLU A 14 6.11 5.76 5.34
N ALA A 15 7.13 6.60 5.17
CA ALA A 15 6.96 8.05 5.14
C ALA A 15 6.18 8.57 3.92
N LYS A 16 6.13 7.78 2.83
CA LYS A 16 5.48 8.16 1.57
C LYS A 16 4.10 7.53 1.37
N PHE A 17 3.77 6.45 2.09
CA PHE A 17 2.49 5.79 1.95
C PHE A 17 1.32 6.69 2.36
N GLU A 18 0.25 6.64 1.57
CA GLU A 18 -0.98 7.36 1.90
C GLU A 18 -1.64 6.81 3.16
N SER A 19 -2.35 7.69 3.88
CA SER A 19 -3.07 7.32 5.11
C SER A 19 -4.22 6.31 4.90
N CYS A 20 -4.64 6.08 3.65
CA CYS A 20 -5.67 5.12 3.26
C CYS A 20 -5.08 3.77 2.78
N SER A 21 -3.76 3.63 2.74
CA SER A 21 -3.10 2.35 2.42
C SER A 21 -2.88 1.54 3.69
N TYR A 22 -3.44 0.33 3.75
CA TYR A 22 -3.38 -0.53 4.95
C TYR A 22 -2.65 -1.86 4.73
N GLY A 23 -2.42 -2.25 3.47
CA GLY A 23 -1.82 -3.53 3.13
C GLY A 23 -0.30 -3.52 3.26
N PHE A 24 0.29 -4.61 3.75
CA PHE A 24 1.73 -4.86 3.80
C PHE A 24 2.58 -3.81 4.54
N ARG A 25 1.96 -3.02 5.43
CA ARG A 25 2.64 -1.99 6.23
C ARG A 25 2.87 -2.47 7.67
N PRO A 26 3.97 -2.07 8.31
CA PRO A 26 4.17 -2.31 9.73
C PRO A 26 3.11 -1.54 10.53
N ALA A 27 2.56 -2.18 11.57
CA ALA A 27 1.56 -1.59 12.49
C ALA A 27 0.20 -1.16 11.90
N MET A 28 -0.08 -1.46 10.62
CA MET A 28 -1.40 -1.26 10.00
C MET A 28 -1.90 -2.61 9.46
N GLY A 29 -3.20 -2.86 9.55
CA GLY A 29 -3.78 -4.11 9.07
C GLY A 29 -5.23 -4.02 8.63
N CYS A 30 -5.81 -5.18 8.32
CA CYS A 30 -7.18 -5.28 7.80
C CYS A 30 -8.21 -4.66 8.74
N LYS A 31 -7.98 -4.74 10.05
CA LYS A 31 -8.90 -4.18 11.04
C LYS A 31 -8.98 -2.67 10.98
N ASP A 32 -7.84 -1.99 10.81
CA ASP A 32 -7.80 -0.53 10.66
C ASP A 32 -8.54 -0.07 9.39
N ALA A 33 -8.44 -0.84 8.30
CA ALA A 33 -9.17 -0.58 7.07
C ALA A 33 -10.69 -0.71 7.27
N ILE A 34 -11.15 -1.76 7.95
CA ILE A 34 -12.56 -1.99 8.25
C ILE A 34 -13.10 -0.87 9.15
N ASP A 35 -12.36 -0.51 10.20
CA ASP A 35 -12.76 0.54 11.13
C ASP A 35 -12.89 1.90 10.41
N LYS A 36 -11.96 2.20 9.48
CA LYS A 36 -12.03 3.40 8.65
C LYS A 36 -13.26 3.43 7.74
N ILE A 37 -13.51 2.34 7.02
CA ILE A 37 -14.67 2.22 6.11
C ILE A 37 -15.96 2.36 6.89
N THR A 38 -16.08 1.66 8.03
CA THR A 38 -17.26 1.70 8.89
C THR A 38 -17.52 3.13 9.39
N ALA A 39 -16.49 3.83 9.87
CA ALA A 39 -16.62 5.22 10.31
C ALA A 39 -17.04 6.19 9.18
N LEU A 40 -16.65 5.92 7.94
CA LEU A 40 -17.06 6.71 6.77
C LEU A 40 -18.52 6.45 6.37
N LEU A 41 -18.98 5.21 6.46
CA LEU A 41 -20.35 4.80 6.12
C LEU A 41 -21.38 5.29 7.15
N VAL A 42 -21.01 5.36 8.43
CA VAL A 42 -21.89 5.86 9.51
C VAL A 42 -22.24 7.35 9.32
N LYS A 43 -21.34 8.15 8.75
CA LYS A 43 -21.57 9.60 8.59
C LYS A 43 -22.61 9.94 7.52
N LYS A 44 -22.62 9.20 6.41
CA LYS A 44 -23.58 9.33 5.29
C LYS A 44 -23.61 8.01 4.51
N SER A 45 -24.79 7.59 4.04
CA SER A 45 -24.89 6.51 3.06
C SER A 45 -24.14 6.91 1.78
N LYS A 46 -23.19 6.08 1.38
CA LYS A 46 -22.36 6.22 0.18
C LYS A 46 -22.41 4.93 -0.62
N TRP A 47 -22.11 5.04 -1.90
CA TRP A 47 -21.85 3.90 -2.76
C TRP A 47 -20.41 3.41 -2.55
N ILE A 48 -20.23 2.09 -2.51
CA ILE A 48 -18.92 1.45 -2.40
C ILE A 48 -18.58 0.83 -3.76
N LEU A 49 -17.41 1.15 -4.28
CA LEU A 49 -16.85 0.49 -5.44
C LEU A 49 -15.89 -0.58 -4.93
N ASP A 50 -16.23 -1.84 -5.18
CA ASP A 50 -15.32 -2.96 -4.96
C ASP A 50 -14.53 -3.20 -6.26
N ALA A 51 -13.21 -3.13 -6.17
CA ALA A 51 -12.31 -3.23 -7.32
C ALA A 51 -11.06 -4.00 -6.93
N ASP A 52 -10.64 -4.91 -7.81
CA ASP A 52 -9.47 -5.77 -7.62
C ASP A 52 -8.61 -5.82 -8.91
N ILE A 53 -7.31 -6.04 -8.76
CA ILE A 53 -6.37 -6.11 -9.87
C ILE A 53 -6.06 -7.57 -10.18
N LYS A 54 -6.55 -8.06 -11.32
CA LYS A 54 -6.33 -9.44 -11.77
C LYS A 54 -4.85 -9.71 -12.04
N GLY A 55 -4.30 -10.72 -11.35
CA GLY A 55 -2.92 -11.18 -11.58
C GLY A 55 -1.88 -10.10 -11.27
N PHE A 56 -2.10 -9.33 -10.19
CA PHE A 56 -1.23 -8.21 -9.80
C PHE A 56 0.25 -8.62 -9.77
N PHE A 57 0.62 -9.66 -9.01
CA PHE A 57 2.04 -10.03 -8.85
C PHE A 57 2.66 -10.66 -10.11
N ASP A 58 1.87 -11.29 -10.96
CA ASP A 58 2.37 -11.98 -12.17
C ASP A 58 2.60 -11.03 -13.35
N ASN A 59 1.90 -9.88 -13.38
CA ASN A 59 1.88 -8.95 -14.52
C ASN A 59 2.51 -7.58 -14.21
N ILE A 60 3.29 -7.45 -13.13
CA ILE A 60 4.01 -6.21 -12.85
C ILE A 60 5.15 -6.03 -13.87
N ASP A 61 5.14 -4.88 -14.55
CA ASP A 61 6.25 -4.45 -15.40
C ASP A 61 7.51 -4.20 -14.55
N HIS A 62 8.55 -5.01 -14.79
CA HIS A 62 9.80 -4.94 -14.05
C HIS A 62 10.61 -3.67 -14.35
N ASP A 63 10.58 -3.17 -15.59
CA ASP A 63 11.32 -1.95 -15.97
C ASP A 63 10.68 -0.74 -15.30
N PHE A 64 9.34 -0.71 -15.26
CA PHE A 64 8.61 0.30 -14.51
C PHE A 64 8.91 0.23 -13.01
N LEU A 65 8.89 -0.97 -12.42
CA LEU A 65 9.14 -1.16 -10.99
C LEU A 65 10.53 -0.66 -10.59
N VAL A 66 11.58 -1.04 -11.33
CA VAL A 66 12.97 -0.62 -11.05
C VAL A 66 13.10 0.89 -11.17
N LYS A 67 12.52 1.49 -12.21
CA LYS A 67 12.53 2.95 -12.38
C LYS A 67 11.85 3.66 -11.20
N GLN A 68 10.72 3.14 -10.72
CA GLN A 68 10.03 3.71 -9.56
C GLN A 68 10.85 3.59 -8.28
N VAL A 69 11.54 2.47 -8.08
CA VAL A 69 12.47 2.32 -6.95
C VAL A 69 13.59 3.35 -7.06
N ASP A 70 14.28 3.45 -8.18
CA ASP A 70 15.41 4.39 -8.37
C ASP A 70 15.01 5.85 -8.20
N GLU A 71 13.84 6.26 -8.72
CA GLU A 71 13.32 7.62 -8.57
C GLU A 71 13.03 7.97 -7.10
N HIS A 72 12.46 7.02 -6.36
CA HIS A 72 12.00 7.23 -4.98
C HIS A 72 13.05 6.84 -3.92
N TRP A 73 14.17 6.25 -4.34
CA TRP A 73 15.29 5.80 -3.52
C TRP A 73 16.32 6.90 -3.20
N LYS A 74 16.05 8.17 -3.51
CA LYS A 74 16.95 9.26 -3.11
C LYS A 74 16.92 9.48 -1.58
N PRO A 75 18.07 9.49 -0.89
CA PRO A 75 18.15 9.80 0.53
C PRO A 75 17.71 11.23 0.85
#